data_AF-A0A832AHD1-F1
#
_entry.id   AF-A0A832AHD1-F1
#
_cell.length_a   1.000
_cell.length_b   1.000
_cell.length_c   1.000
_cell.angle_alpha   90.00
_cell.angle_beta   90.00
_cell.angle_gamma   90.00
#
_symmetry.space_group_name_H-M   'P 1'
#
loop_
_entity.id
_entity.type
_entity.pdbx_description
1 polymer ?
#
loop_
_entity_poly.entity_id
_entity_poly.type
_entity_poly.pdbx_seq_one_letter_code
_entity_poly.pdbx_strand_id
1 'polypeptide(L)' 'MKPSKLPGRAVERIRAMNALEAAILAGATYEYERLVTAALTAGATEDEIDLLIHDALQSLFARAELPVGPREMAYYSPAR' A
#
# COMPACT_ATOMS: atom_id res chain seq x y z
N MET A 1 -23.89 4.75 20.33
CA MET A 1 -22.57 4.09 20.21
C MET A 1 -21.48 5.11 20.51
N LYS A 2 -20.66 4.90 21.54
CA LYS A 2 -19.50 5.77 21.80
C LYS A 2 -18.36 5.37 20.85
N PRO A 3 -17.63 6.31 20.24
CA PRO A 3 -16.48 5.98 19.42
C PRO A 3 -15.39 5.41 20.34
N SER A 4 -15.07 4.12 20.15
CA SER A 4 -13.93 3.50 20.82
C SER A 4 -12.67 4.17 20.28
N LYS A 5 -12.02 5.01 21.10
CA LYS A 5 -10.74 5.62 20.75
C LYS A 5 -9.70 4.50 20.82
N LEU A 6 -9.22 4.05 19.66
CA LEU A 6 -8.04 3.20 19.59
C LEU A 6 -6.89 3.86 20.36
N PRO A 7 -6.08 3.10 21.11
CA PRO A 7 -4.92 3.65 21.80
C PRO A 7 -3.96 4.29 20.78
N GLY A 8 -3.28 5.38 21.15
CA GLY A 8 -2.46 6.19 20.22
C GLY A 8 -1.46 5.37 19.40
N ARG A 9 -0.83 4.37 20.02
CA ARG A 9 0.05 3.41 19.33
C ARG A 9 -0.62 2.59 18.25
N ALA A 10 -1.86 2.15 18.45
CA ALA A 10 -2.59 1.39 17.43
C ALA A 10 -2.91 2.29 16.21
N VAL A 11 -3.20 3.57 16.46
CA VAL A 11 -3.43 4.54 15.38
C VAL A 11 -2.14 4.81 14.59
N GLU A 12 -1.00 4.94 15.28
CA GLU A 12 0.31 5.12 14.65
C GLU A 12 0.70 3.90 13.80
N ARG A 13 0.50 2.68 14.32
CA ARG A 13 0.73 1.44 13.57
C ARG A 13 -0.11 1.39 12.30
N ILE A 14 -1.42 1.64 12.39
CA ILE A 14 -2.31 1.66 11.22
C ILE A 14 -1.84 2.69 10.19
N ARG A 15 -1.46 3.90 10.62
CA ARG A 15 -0.98 4.94 9.69
C ARG A 15 0.31 4.54 8.99
N ALA A 16 1.26 3.94 9.72
CA ALA A 16 2.52 3.48 9.15
C ALA A 16 2.30 2.34 8.13
N MET A 17 1.45 1.38 8.46
CA MET A 17 1.08 0.27 7.57
C MET A 17 0.38 0.77 6.29
N ASN A 18 -0.58 1.68 6.41
CA ASN A 18 -1.27 2.27 5.26
C ASN A 18 -0.31 3.08 4.37
N ALA A 19 0.67 3.79 4.96
CA ALA A 19 1.67 4.53 4.20
C ALA A 19 2.61 3.59 3.43
N LEU A 20 3.01 2.47 4.04
CA LEU A 20 3.80 1.44 3.39
C LEU A 20 3.04 0.80 2.21
N GLU A 21 1.77 0.42 2.41
CA GLU A 21 0.92 -0.12 1.35
C GLU A 21 0.80 0.86 0.17
N ALA A 22 0.51 2.12 0.45
CA ALA A 22 0.38 3.15 -0.58
C ALA A 22 1.67 3.32 -1.39
N ALA A 23 2.84 3.28 -0.74
CA ALA A 23 4.12 3.37 -1.42
C ALA A 23 4.40 2.16 -2.31
N ILE A 24 4.05 0.94 -1.86
CA ILE A 24 4.19 -0.28 -2.67
C ILE A 24 3.29 -0.20 -3.90
N LEU A 25 2.02 0.16 -3.71
CA LEU A 25 1.05 0.30 -4.82
C LEU A 25 1.44 1.42 -5.81
N ALA A 26 2.16 2.44 -5.35
CA ALA A 26 2.69 3.51 -6.20
C ALA A 26 4.04 3.16 -6.87
N GLY A 27 4.67 2.02 -6.53
CA GLY A 27 6.00 1.66 -6.99
C GLY A 27 7.11 2.55 -6.44
N ALA A 28 6.89 3.24 -5.31
CA ALA A 28 7.83 4.17 -4.69
C ALA A 28 8.92 3.44 -3.88
N THR A 29 9.77 2.69 -4.58
CA THR A 29 10.81 1.83 -3.97
C THR A 29 11.82 2.59 -3.11
N TYR A 30 12.05 3.87 -3.39
CA TYR A 30 12.96 4.73 -2.63
C TYR A 30 12.47 5.03 -1.20
N GLU A 31 11.17 4.88 -0.90
CA GLU A 31 10.64 5.11 0.44
C GLU A 31 10.57 3.84 1.30
N TYR A 32 10.82 2.67 0.71
CA TYR A 32 10.53 1.37 1.31
C TYR A 32 11.20 1.18 2.67
N GLU A 33 12.52 1.33 2.74
CA GLU A 33 13.28 1.14 3.98
C GLU A 33 12.82 2.07 5.11
N ARG A 34 12.51 3.33 4.76
CA ARG A 34 12.01 4.33 5.71
C ARG A 34 10.64 3.93 6.26
N LEU A 35 9.74 3.46 5.39
CA LEU A 35 8.38 3.10 5.75
C LEU A 35 8.30 1.79 6.53
N VAL A 36 9.11 0.78 6.18
CA VAL A 36 9.27 -0.45 6.97
C VAL A 36 9.78 -0.12 8.37
N THR A 37 10.82 0.71 8.48
CA THR A 37 11.35 1.19 9.77
C THR A 37 10.27 1.92 10.59
N ALA A 38 9.46 2.75 9.95
CA ALA A 38 8.37 3.46 10.61
C ALA A 38 7.27 2.50 11.12
N ALA A 39 6.92 1.47 10.35
CA ALA A 39 5.95 0.44 10.75
C ALA A 39 6.45 -0.38 11.95
N LEU A 40 7.71 -0.84 11.91
CA LEU A 40 8.35 -1.54 13.03
C LEU A 40 8.39 -0.68 14.30
N THR A 41 8.78 0.60 14.16
CA THR A 41 8.83 1.55 15.29
C THR A 41 7.43 1.79 15.90
N ALA A 42 6.39 1.77 15.06
CA ALA A 42 5.00 1.88 15.49
C ALA A 42 4.44 0.58 16.12
N GLY A 43 5.23 -0.51 16.10
CA GLY A 43 4.91 -1.79 16.73
C GLY A 43 4.27 -2.82 15.80
N ALA A 44 4.38 -2.65 14.47
CA ALA A 44 4.07 -3.72 13.54
C ALA A 44 5.13 -4.83 13.67
N THR A 45 4.72 -6.08 13.46
CA THR A 45 5.66 -7.21 13.39
C THR A 45 6.18 -7.38 11.97
N GLU A 46 7.30 -8.08 11.82
CA GLU A 46 7.82 -8.46 10.50
C GLU A 46 6.78 -9.29 9.73
N ASP A 47 6.13 -10.25 10.38
CA ASP A 47 5.04 -11.04 9.77
C ASP A 47 3.88 -10.18 9.24
N GLU A 48 3.47 -9.13 9.98
CA GLU A 48 2.42 -8.21 9.53
C GLU A 48 2.85 -7.39 8.31
N ILE A 49 4.13 -7.00 8.27
CA ILE A 49 4.71 -6.25 7.16
C ILE A 49 4.83 -7.14 5.92
N ASP A 50 5.33 -8.36 6.08
CA ASP A 50 5.47 -9.34 4.99
C ASP A 50 4.13 -9.68 4.35
N LEU A 51 3.09 -9.91 5.17
CA LEU A 51 1.74 -10.15 4.69
C LEU A 51 1.20 -8.96 3.90
N LEU A 52 1.37 -7.74 4.42
CA LEU A 52 0.94 -6.51 3.74
C LEU A 52 1.65 -6.33 2.39
N ILE A 53 2.95 -6.60 2.34
CA ILE A 53 3.72 -6.54 1.08
C ILE A 53 3.19 -7.57 0.09
N HIS A 54 2.97 -8.80 0.53
CA HIS A 54 2.43 -9.86 -0.30
C HIS A 54 1.08 -9.48 -0.91
N ASP A 55 0.14 -8.99 -0.10
CA ASP A 55 -1.20 -8.61 -0.53
C ASP A 55 -1.18 -7.40 -1.49
N ALA A 56 -0.33 -6.42 -1.21
CA ALA A 56 -0.15 -5.26 -2.08
C ALA A 56 0.43 -5.65 -3.45
N LEU A 57 1.41 -6.56 -3.47
CA LEU A 57 1.98 -7.09 -4.72
C LEU A 57 0.95 -7.92 -5.50
N GLN A 58 0.19 -8.80 -4.82
CA GLN A 58 -0.90 -9.54 -5.46
C GLN A 58 -1.93 -8.59 -6.07
N SER A 59 -2.28 -7.50 -5.37
CA SER A 59 -3.21 -6.49 -5.88
C SER A 59 -2.68 -5.78 -7.12
N LEU A 60 -1.37 -5.50 -7.20
CA LEU A 60 -0.75 -4.94 -8.40
C LEU A 60 -0.85 -5.89 -9.59
N PHE A 61 -0.54 -7.18 -9.39
CA PHE A 61 -0.64 -8.17 -10.47
C PHE A 61 -2.08 -8.40 -10.91
N ALA A 62 -3.02 -8.54 -9.97
CA ALA A 62 -4.44 -8.69 -10.30
C ALA A 62 -4.99 -7.50 -11.10
N ARG A 63 -4.53 -6.28 -10.80
CA ARG A 63 -4.90 -5.08 -11.59
C ARG A 63 -4.23 -5.04 -12.95
N ALA A 64 -3.00 -5.53 -13.08
CA ALA A 64 -2.30 -5.62 -14.35
C ALA A 64 -2.92 -6.67 -15.30
N GLU A 65 -3.55 -7.70 -14.74
CA GLU A 65 -4.27 -8.74 -15.49
C GLU A 65 -5.64 -8.28 -16.02
N LEU A 66 -6.17 -7.15 -15.55
CA LEU A 66 -7.42 -6.62 -16.07
C LEU A 66 -7.23 -6.12 -17.52
N PRO A 67 -8.10 -6.51 -18.46
CA PRO A 67 -8.02 -6.00 -19.81
C PRO A 67 -8.14 -4.48 -19.79
N VAL A 68 -7.17 -3.81 -20.43
CA VAL A 68 -7.22 -2.37 -20.65
C VAL A 68 -8.48 -2.08 -21.46
N GLY A 69 -9.43 -1.37 -20.87
CA GLY A 69 -10.68 -1.03 -21.53
C GLY A 69 -10.46 -0.05 -22.67
N PRO A 70 -11.42 0.08 -23.61
CA PRO A 70 -11.32 1.03 -24.72
C PRO A 70 -11.06 2.47 -24.28
N ARG A 71 -11.50 2.85 -23.06
CA ARG A 71 -11.25 4.16 -22.46
C ARG A 71 -9.81 4.34 -22.00
N GLU A 72 -9.23 3.36 -21.32
CA GLU A 72 -7.81 3.44 -20.93
C GLU A 72 -6.89 3.40 -22.16
N MET A 73 -7.22 2.61 -23.19
CA MET A 73 -6.49 2.58 -24.47
C MET A 73 -6.43 3.95 -25.17
N ALA A 74 -7.48 4.78 -25.05
CA ALA A 74 -7.49 6.12 -25.63
C ALA A 74 -6.45 7.07 -25.01
N TYR A 75 -6.03 6.84 -23.76
CA TYR A 75 -4.94 7.58 -23.10
C TYR A 75 -3.54 7.10 -23.52
N TYR A 76 -3.44 5.85 -23.97
CA TYR A 76 -2.18 5.26 -24.46
C TYR A 76 -2.02 5.36 -25.98
N SER A 77 -3.04 5.84 -26.70
CA SER A 77 -2.94 6.12 -28.13
C SER A 77 -2.25 7.48 -28.31
N PRO A 78 -0.99 7.53 -28.79
CA PRO A 78 -0.43 8.79 -29.24
C PRO A 78 -1.27 9.20 -30.45
N ALA A 79 -2.09 10.25 -30.28
CA ALA A 79 -2.73 10.91 -31.40
C ALA A 79 -1.65 11.20 -32.46
N ARG A 80 -1.76 10.55 -33.62
CA ARG A 80 -1.08 10.97 -34.85
C ARG A 80 -2.01 11.91 -35.59
#